data_AF-A0A0Q7W4L6-F1
#
_entry.id   AF-A0A0Q7W4L6-F1
#
_cell.length_a   1.000
_cell.length_b   1.000
_cell.length_c   1.000
_cell.angle_alpha   90.00
_cell.angle_beta   90.00
_cell.angle_gamma   90.00
#
_symmetry.space_group_name_H-M   'P 1'
#
loop_
_entity.id
_entity.type
_entity.pdbx_description
1 polymer ?
#
loop_
_entity_poly.entity_id
_entity_poly.type
_entity_poly.pdbx_seq_one_letter_code
_entity_poly.pdbx_strand_id
1 'polypeptide(L)'
;MSDPIDPAFLASMNRVAAALDDVFNGSPTPGRQKTVGFALFTYVLGQTEGGRVNFIANSNREDTIAAVKEWLARAEGRMAPGGKA
;
A
#
# COMPACT_ATOMS: atom_id res chain seq x y z
N MET A 1 -16.64 2.02 12.60
CA MET A 1 -15.95 1.89 11.30
C MET A 1 -14.97 0.75 11.45
N SER A 2 -15.06 -0.30 10.64
CA SER A 2 -14.17 -1.46 10.75
C SER A 2 -12.72 -0.99 10.61
N ASP A 3 -11.89 -1.23 11.62
CA ASP A 3 -10.47 -0.88 11.55
C ASP A 3 -9.84 -1.56 10.32
N PRO A 4 -9.05 -0.83 9.51
CA PRO A 4 -8.49 -1.34 8.26
C PRO A 4 -7.47 -2.48 8.48
N ILE A 5 -7.10 -2.74 9.73
CA ILE A 5 -6.15 -3.75 10.13
C ILE A 5 -6.73 -4.57 11.29
N ASP A 6 -6.63 -5.88 11.19
CA ASP A 6 -6.89 -6.79 12.29
C ASP A 6 -5.91 -6.55 13.45
N PRO A 7 -6.37 -6.46 14.71
CA PRO A 7 -5.49 -6.30 15.86
C PRO A 7 -4.31 -7.28 15.90
N ALA A 8 -4.50 -8.51 15.42
CA ALA A 8 -3.44 -9.52 15.34
C ALA A 8 -2.29 -9.12 14.40
N PHE A 9 -2.56 -8.31 13.38
CA PHE A 9 -1.59 -7.87 12.38
C PHE A 9 -1.08 -6.44 12.62
N LEU A 10 -1.76 -5.65 13.45
CA LEU A 10 -1.48 -4.22 13.63
C LEU A 10 -0.03 -3.94 14.03
N ALA A 11 0.50 -4.64 15.03
CA ALA A 11 1.87 -4.43 15.50
C ALA A 11 2.91 -4.78 14.43
N SER A 12 2.77 -5.93 13.77
CA SER A 12 3.69 -6.37 12.71
C SER A 12 3.60 -5.48 11.48
N MET A 13 2.41 -5.06 11.07
CA MET A 13 2.22 -4.17 9.92
C MET A 13 2.83 -2.79 10.15
N ASN A 14 2.66 -2.21 11.34
CA ASN A 14 3.32 -0.95 11.68
C ASN A 14 4.85 -1.08 11.68
N ARG A 15 5.40 -2.19 12.20
CA ARG A 15 6.84 -2.44 12.20
C ARG A 15 7.41 -2.56 10.78
N VAL A 16 6.71 -3.29 9.90
CA VAL A 16 7.12 -3.42 8.49
C VAL A 16 7.00 -2.09 7.77
N ALA A 17 5.90 -1.35 7.95
CA ALA A 17 5.72 -0.04 7.34
C ALA A 17 6.82 0.94 7.76
N ALA A 18 7.20 0.96 9.04
CA ALA A 18 8.31 1.79 9.52
C ALA A 18 9.64 1.41 8.85
N ALA A 19 9.92 0.12 8.68
CA ALA A 19 11.12 -0.35 8.00
C ALA A 19 11.13 0.02 6.50
N LEU A 20 9.99 -0.10 5.81
CA LEU A 20 9.85 0.32 4.41
C LEU A 20 10.04 1.83 4.27
N ASP A 21 9.48 2.63 5.18
CA ASP A 21 9.67 4.07 5.19
C ASP A 21 11.16 4.44 5.37
N ASP A 22 11.87 3.77 6.27
CA ASP A 22 13.31 4.02 6.46
C ASP A 22 14.11 3.64 5.20
N VAL A 23 13.80 2.50 4.56
CA VAL A 23 14.48 2.05 3.33
C VAL A 23 14.23 3.00 2.15
N PHE A 24 12.99 3.44 1.95
CA PHE A 24 12.62 4.23 0.76
C PHE A 24 12.75 5.74 0.96
N ASN A 25 12.42 6.24 2.16
CA ASN A 25 12.39 7.66 2.45
C ASN A 25 13.55 8.11 3.36
N GLY A 26 14.28 7.17 3.97
CA GLY A 26 15.30 7.43 4.97
C GLY A 26 14.71 7.62 6.37
N SER A 27 15.58 7.69 7.37
CA SER A 27 15.14 7.86 8.75
C SER A 27 14.38 9.18 8.96
N PRO A 28 13.29 9.18 9.76
CA PRO A 28 12.49 10.37 10.00
C PRO A 28 13.35 11.52 10.55
N THR A 29 13.45 12.60 9.78
CA THR A 29 14.19 13.81 10.16
C THR A 29 13.24 15.01 10.10
N PRO A 30 13.26 15.93 11.08
CA PRO A 30 12.41 17.11 11.07
C PRO A 30 12.53 17.89 9.75
N GLY A 31 11.39 18.23 9.14
CA GLY A 31 11.32 19.01 7.90
C GLY A 31 11.56 18.22 6.60
N ARG A 32 11.92 16.93 6.66
CA ARG A 32 12.04 16.08 5.47
C ARG A 32 10.66 15.63 5.00
N GLN A 33 10.33 15.88 3.73
CA GLN A 33 9.15 15.32 3.09
C GLN A 33 9.45 13.94 2.52
N LYS A 34 8.51 13.00 2.68
CA LYS A 34 8.59 11.68 2.02
C LYS A 34 8.40 11.86 0.52
N THR A 35 9.17 11.14 -0.28
CA THR A 35 9.12 11.20 -1.75
C THR A 35 8.54 9.93 -2.36
N VAL A 36 8.60 8.80 -1.64
CA VAL A 36 8.12 7.49 -2.09
C VAL A 36 6.91 7.06 -1.27
N GLY A 37 5.79 6.86 -1.95
CA GLY A 37 4.58 6.26 -1.40
C GLY A 37 4.59 4.74 -1.54
N PHE A 38 4.07 4.02 -0.55
CA PHE A 38 3.83 2.59 -0.61
C PHE A 38 2.53 2.20 0.09
N ALA A 39 2.03 1.03 -0.31
CA ALA A 39 0.86 0.37 0.24
C ALA A 39 1.23 -1.09 0.55
N LEU A 40 0.99 -1.54 1.78
CA LEU A 40 1.15 -2.93 2.21
C LEU A 40 -0.22 -3.55 2.41
N PHE A 41 -0.50 -4.59 1.62
CA PHE A 41 -1.67 -5.44 1.77
C PHE A 41 -1.25 -6.76 2.41
N THR A 42 -1.97 -7.20 3.44
CA THR A 42 -1.81 -8.54 4.01
C THR A 42 -3.15 -9.25 4.01
N TYR A 43 -3.14 -10.53 3.68
CA TYR A 43 -4.32 -11.37 3.59
C TYR A 43 -3.92 -12.79 3.91
N VAL A 44 -4.89 -13.60 4.34
CA VAL A 44 -4.65 -15.03 4.57
C VAL A 44 -4.59 -15.73 3.21
N LEU A 45 -3.52 -16.48 2.97
CA LEU A 45 -3.32 -17.22 1.73
C LEU A 45 -4.47 -18.20 1.48
N GLY A 46 -5.00 -18.21 0.27
CA GLY A 46 -6.16 -19.03 -0.12
C GLY A 46 -7.51 -18.52 0.38
N GLN A 47 -7.56 -17.37 1.08
CA GLN A 47 -8.79 -16.75 1.57
C GLN A 47 -8.97 -15.31 1.06
N THR A 48 -8.38 -14.99 -0.09
CA THR A 48 -8.42 -13.62 -0.62
C THR A 48 -9.80 -13.26 -1.17
N GLU A 49 -10.52 -14.22 -1.76
CA GLU A 49 -11.88 -13.99 -2.28
C GLU A 49 -12.89 -13.99 -1.13
N GLY A 50 -13.58 -12.86 -0.93
CA GLY A 50 -14.55 -12.66 0.16
C GLY A 50 -13.95 -12.57 1.56
N GLY A 51 -12.64 -12.81 1.73
CA GLY A 51 -11.96 -12.71 3.01
C GLY A 51 -11.41 -11.33 3.33
N ARG A 52 -10.80 -11.21 4.52
CA ARG A 52 -10.24 -9.94 5.02
C ARG A 52 -8.90 -9.64 4.33
N VAL A 53 -8.80 -8.44 3.79
CA VAL A 53 -7.53 -7.83 3.38
C VAL A 53 -7.23 -6.69 4.34
N ASN A 54 -6.13 -6.80 5.08
CA ASN A 54 -5.61 -5.71 5.90
C ASN A 54 -4.74 -4.80 5.04
N PHE A 55 -4.74 -3.51 5.35
CA PHE A 55 -4.00 -2.53 4.58
C PHE A 55 -3.38 -1.43 5.46
N ILE A 56 -2.14 -1.05 5.14
CA ILE A 56 -1.47 0.14 5.67
C ILE A 56 -0.71 0.84 4.54
N ALA A 57 -0.71 2.17 4.54
CA ALA A 57 0.05 2.99 3.60
C ALA A 57 0.72 4.16 4.31
N ASN A 58 1.80 4.68 3.72
CA ASN A 58 2.51 5.85 4.22
C ASN A 58 2.08 7.18 3.58
N SER A 59 1.14 7.12 2.63
CA SER A 59 0.55 8.26 1.92
C SER A 59 -0.92 8.47 2.32
N ASN A 60 -1.54 9.53 1.83
CA ASN A 60 -2.96 9.74 2.01
C ASN A 60 -3.77 8.68 1.23
N ARG A 61 -5.06 8.56 1.58
CA ARG A 61 -5.95 7.56 1.00
C ARG A 61 -6.18 7.78 -0.50
N GLU A 62 -6.23 9.02 -0.96
CA GLU A 62 -6.51 9.37 -2.36
C GLU A 62 -5.37 8.91 -3.27
N ASP A 63 -4.13 9.22 -2.90
CA ASP A 63 -2.92 8.79 -3.62
C ASP A 63 -2.81 7.26 -3.65
N THR A 64 -3.12 6.60 -2.53
CA THR A 64 -3.08 5.13 -2.47
C THR A 64 -4.11 4.51 -3.41
N ILE A 65 -5.36 5.01 -3.40
CA ILE A 65 -6.41 4.50 -4.28
C ILE A 65 -6.04 4.75 -5.75
N ALA A 66 -5.48 5.91 -6.09
CA ALA A 66 -5.02 6.21 -7.43
C ALA A 66 -3.91 5.23 -7.88
N ALA A 67 -2.91 4.99 -7.03
CA ALA A 67 -1.83 4.04 -7.31
C ALA A 67 -2.34 2.60 -7.52
N VAL A 68 -3.29 2.13 -6.69
CA VAL A 68 -3.87 0.79 -6.82
C VAL A 68 -4.70 0.67 -8.11
N LYS A 69 -5.49 1.68 -8.46
CA LYS A 69 -6.26 1.70 -9.73
C LYS A 69 -5.33 1.62 -10.94
N GLU A 70 -4.26 2.40 -10.94
CA GLU A 70 -3.26 2.39 -12.01
C GLU A 70 -2.57 1.02 -12.11
N TRP A 71 -2.17 0.43 -10.98
CA TRP A 71 -1.60 -0.90 -10.96
C TRP A 71 -2.56 -1.97 -11.47
N LEU A 72 -3.83 -1.96 -11.03
CA LEU A 72 -4.87 -2.88 -11.51
C LEU A 72 -5.09 -2.74 -13.02
N ALA A 73 -5.18 -1.51 -13.53
CA ALA A 73 -5.34 -1.26 -14.97
C ALA A 73 -4.18 -1.86 -15.79
N ARG A 74 -2.94 -1.77 -15.28
CA ARG A 74 -1.77 -2.39 -15.91
C ARG A 74 -1.80 -3.92 -15.79
N ALA A 75 -2.13 -4.45 -14.62
CA ALA A 75 -2.15 -5.89 -14.34
C ALA A 75 -3.21 -6.65 -15.15
N GLU A 76 -4.38 -6.04 -15.35
CA GLU A 76 -5.48 -6.61 -16.14
C GLU A 76 -5.31 -6.42 -17.66
N GLY A 77 -4.15 -5.91 -18.10
CA GLY A 77 -3.87 -5.71 -19.53
C GLY A 77 -4.67 -4.59 -20.19
N ARG A 78 -5.30 -3.68 -19.41
CA ARG A 78 -6.01 -2.50 -19.94
C ARG A 78 -5.07 -1.42 -20.47
N MET A 79 -3.76 -1.57 -20.27
CA MET A 79 -2.73 -0.83 -21.00
C MET A 79 -1.94 -1.79 -21.90
N ALA A 80 -2.33 -1.86 -23.17
CA ALA A 80 -1.43 -2.40 -24.19
C ALA A 80 -0.17 -1.52 -24.24
N PRO A 81 1.05 -2.11 -24.39
CA PRO A 81 2.24 -1.32 -24.63
C PRO A 81 2.11 -0.62 -25.99
N GLY A 82 1.70 0.65 -25.99
CA GLY A 82 1.55 1.45 -27.21
C GLY A 82 0.42 2.49 -27.25
N GLY A 83 -0.44 2.57 -26.24
CA GLY A 83 -1.49 3.60 -26.19
C GLY A 83 -0.92 4.98 -25.86
N LYS A 84 -0.62 5.79 -26.88
CA LYS A 84 -0.28 7.21 -26.72
C LYS A 84 -1.51 7.98 -26.22
N ALA A 85 -1.28 8.85 -25.23
CA ALA A 85 -2.15 10.00 -24.95
C ALA A 85 -2.14 10.98 -26.13
#